data_AF-A0A0M2HHS8-F1
#
_entry.id   AF-A0A0M2HHS8-F1
#
_cell.length_a   1.000
_cell.length_b   1.000
_cell.length_c   1.000
_cell.angle_alpha   90.00
_cell.angle_beta   90.00
_cell.angle_gamma   90.00
#
_symmetry.space_group_name_H-M   'P 1'
#
loop_
_entity.id
_entity.type
_entity.pdbx_description
1 polymer ?
#
loop_
_entity_poly.entity_id
_entity_poly.type
_entity_poly.pdbx_seq_one_letter_code
_entity_poly.pdbx_strand_id
1 'polypeptide(L)'
;MTDAVRIVQLYPVELGITGDRGNVRALQVRLERAGVPVEVTRVGIGEAIPADADILVFGNGPLSAMRLVVDDLRARSAELEAFVASGRSLFSIGASAELLSQGVDLLDGDTLEGLGLFPFRVARTRERNVGYIIADTPDGRVIGFEDHASRWALGADAEVYGTVVAGRGSFAHGEGSGEIVRRDQAFASNVQGPALPLNPQWTDAILTAATARRGIEWSAGDAHAHLNEYAEGARTTIERLVHSKDFRTIGL
;
A
#
# COMPACT_ATOMS: atom_id res chain seq x y z
N MET A 1 -19.83 0.60 -21.47
CA MET A 1 -18.98 0.79 -20.29
C MET A 1 -18.23 2.09 -20.50
N THR A 2 -18.05 2.91 -19.47
CA THR A 2 -17.26 4.15 -19.57
C THR A 2 -15.79 3.81 -19.84
N ASP A 3 -15.10 4.50 -20.74
CA ASP A 3 -13.67 4.23 -21.01
C ASP A 3 -12.74 4.73 -19.88
N ALA A 4 -13.31 5.24 -18.79
CA ALA A 4 -12.57 5.76 -17.66
C ALA A 4 -12.18 4.64 -16.67
N VAL A 5 -10.96 4.73 -16.14
CA VAL A 5 -10.52 3.96 -14.98
C VAL A 5 -11.02 4.65 -13.71
N ARG A 6 -11.68 3.92 -12.82
CA ARG A 6 -12.21 4.46 -11.56
C ARG A 6 -11.34 4.08 -10.36
N ILE A 7 -10.72 5.08 -9.75
CA ILE A 7 -9.91 4.95 -8.54
C ILE A 7 -10.74 5.39 -7.34
N VAL A 8 -10.80 4.55 -6.30
CA VAL A 8 -11.48 4.87 -5.05
C VAL A 8 -10.47 4.97 -3.92
N GLN A 9 -10.46 6.12 -3.23
CA GLN A 9 -9.73 6.28 -1.98
C GLN A 9 -10.67 6.01 -0.81
N LEU A 10 -10.37 4.97 -0.02
CA LEU A 10 -11.17 4.58 1.13
C LEU A 10 -10.67 5.22 2.43
N TYR A 11 -11.63 5.70 3.23
CA TYR A 11 -11.43 6.38 4.52
C TYR A 11 -10.37 7.51 4.46
N PRO A 12 -10.44 8.44 3.49
CA PRO A 12 -9.38 9.44 3.31
C PRO A 12 -9.24 10.43 4.48
N VAL A 13 -10.25 10.55 5.34
CA VAL A 13 -10.24 11.42 6.51
C VAL A 13 -9.52 10.74 7.67
N GLU A 14 -9.80 9.46 7.91
CA GLU A 14 -9.27 8.67 9.01
C GLU A 14 -7.90 8.05 8.67
N LEU A 15 -7.76 7.53 7.45
CA LEU A 15 -6.61 6.78 6.94
C LEU A 15 -5.97 7.51 5.73
N GLY A 16 -5.61 8.77 5.92
CA GLY A 16 -4.98 9.59 4.86
C GLY A 16 -3.88 10.53 5.34
N ILE A 17 -3.31 10.28 6.53
CA ILE A 17 -2.48 11.27 7.23
C ILE A 17 -0.99 11.25 6.84
N THR A 18 -0.50 10.21 6.16
CA THR A 18 0.91 10.10 5.73
C THR A 18 1.15 10.50 4.28
N GLY A 19 0.31 11.39 3.76
CA GLY A 19 0.41 11.87 2.38
C GLY A 19 -0.18 10.89 1.36
N ASP A 20 -1.07 10.00 1.77
CA ASP A 20 -1.57 8.88 0.96
C ASP A 20 -2.45 9.33 -0.22
N ARG A 21 -2.97 10.56 -0.17
CA ARG A 21 -3.54 11.25 -1.33
C ARG A 21 -2.55 11.37 -2.49
N GLY A 22 -1.25 11.36 -2.20
CA GLY A 22 -0.16 11.31 -3.18
C GLY A 22 -0.10 9.98 -3.93
N ASN A 23 -0.47 8.85 -3.30
CA ASN A 23 -0.57 7.55 -3.98
C ASN A 23 -1.70 7.56 -5.00
N VAL A 24 -2.86 8.07 -4.60
CA VAL A 24 -4.01 8.25 -5.50
C VAL A 24 -3.65 9.18 -6.66
N ARG A 25 -2.99 10.30 -6.37
CA ARG A 25 -2.59 11.26 -7.40
C ARG A 25 -1.54 10.69 -8.35
N ALA A 26 -0.62 9.84 -7.88
CA ALA A 26 0.36 9.16 -8.73
C ALA A 26 -0.32 8.28 -9.78
N LEU A 27 -1.27 7.43 -9.36
CA LEU A 27 -2.07 6.60 -10.27
C LEU A 27 -2.86 7.47 -11.27
N GLN A 28 -3.56 8.49 -10.76
CA GLN A 28 -4.37 9.40 -11.57
C GLN A 28 -3.55 10.12 -12.64
N VAL A 29 -2.43 10.74 -12.25
CA VAL A 29 -1.60 11.54 -13.18
C VAL A 29 -1.02 10.68 -14.28
N ARG A 30 -0.58 9.46 -13.96
CA ARG A 30 0.02 8.57 -14.97
C ARG A 30 -1.03 8.11 -15.99
N LEU A 31 -2.25 7.80 -15.56
CA LEU A 31 -3.37 7.56 -16.48
C LEU A 31 -3.67 8.78 -17.35
N GLU A 32 -3.81 9.97 -16.74
CA GLU A 32 -4.07 11.23 -17.45
C GLU A 32 -3.01 11.52 -18.53
N ARG A 33 -1.73 11.29 -18.20
CA ARG A 33 -0.61 11.52 -19.13
C ARG A 33 -0.52 10.50 -20.26
N ALA A 34 -1.10 9.31 -20.07
CA ALA A 34 -1.30 8.33 -21.13
C ALA A 34 -2.58 8.59 -21.96
N GLY A 35 -3.34 9.65 -21.66
CA GLY A 35 -4.61 9.95 -22.34
C GLY A 35 -5.76 9.04 -21.91
N VAL A 36 -5.60 8.26 -20.84
CA VAL A 36 -6.65 7.40 -20.29
C VAL A 36 -7.55 8.24 -19.38
N PRO A 37 -8.87 8.32 -19.66
CA PRO A 37 -9.80 9.02 -18.77
C PRO A 37 -9.79 8.37 -17.38
N VAL A 38 -9.86 9.18 -16.33
CA VAL A 38 -9.81 8.69 -14.95
C VAL A 38 -10.82 9.43 -14.08
N GLU A 39 -11.48 8.68 -13.22
CA GLU A 39 -12.37 9.21 -12.19
C GLU A 39 -11.84 8.83 -10.82
N VAL A 40 -11.78 9.80 -9.91
CA VAL A 40 -11.35 9.57 -8.53
C VAL A 40 -12.52 9.84 -7.59
N THR A 41 -12.91 8.83 -6.83
CA THR A 41 -13.96 8.93 -5.81
C THR A 41 -13.35 8.72 -4.42
N ARG A 42 -13.87 9.45 -3.44
CA ARG A 42 -13.56 9.26 -2.03
C ARG A 42 -14.76 8.60 -1.37
N VAL A 43 -14.50 7.58 -0.56
CA VAL A 43 -15.53 6.82 0.15
C VAL A 43 -15.14 6.77 1.63
N GLY A 44 -15.98 7.37 2.46
CA GLY A 44 -15.85 7.37 3.91
C GLY A 44 -16.69 6.28 4.58
N ILE A 45 -16.76 6.36 5.91
CA ILE A 45 -17.57 5.47 6.76
C ILE A 45 -19.05 5.56 6.34
N GLY A 46 -19.70 4.41 6.15
CA GLY A 46 -21.12 4.32 5.77
C GLY A 46 -21.43 4.63 4.29
N GLU A 47 -20.47 5.06 3.48
CA GLU A 47 -20.66 5.34 2.06
C GLU A 47 -20.43 4.09 1.19
N ALA A 48 -21.19 3.87 0.12
CA ALA A 48 -21.01 2.70 -0.73
C ALA A 48 -19.76 2.81 -1.62
N ILE A 49 -19.06 1.69 -1.83
CA ILE A 49 -18.02 1.62 -2.86
C ILE A 49 -18.73 1.54 -4.23
N PRO A 50 -18.35 2.37 -5.22
CA PRO A 50 -18.87 2.21 -6.58
C PRO A 50 -18.60 0.80 -7.13
N ALA A 51 -19.64 0.11 -7.59
CA ALA A 51 -19.56 -1.29 -8.03
C ALA A 51 -18.61 -1.51 -9.23
N ASP A 52 -18.33 -0.45 -9.98
CA ASP A 52 -17.43 -0.38 -11.14
C ASP A 52 -16.04 0.17 -10.80
N ALA A 53 -15.68 0.29 -9.51
CA ALA A 53 -14.32 0.65 -9.10
C ALA A 53 -13.28 -0.31 -9.67
N ASP A 54 -12.16 0.22 -10.19
CA ASP A 54 -11.06 -0.55 -10.76
C ASP A 54 -9.91 -0.71 -9.76
N ILE A 55 -9.65 0.34 -8.98
CA ILE A 55 -8.54 0.40 -8.04
C ILE A 55 -9.05 0.92 -6.70
N LEU A 56 -8.80 0.18 -5.61
CA LEU A 56 -8.97 0.68 -4.24
C LEU A 56 -7.63 1.11 -3.66
N VAL A 57 -7.59 2.29 -3.05
CA VAL A 57 -6.42 2.82 -2.35
C VAL A 57 -6.79 3.09 -0.90
N PHE A 58 -6.05 2.47 0.02
CA PHE A 58 -6.16 2.69 1.45
C PHE A 58 -4.85 3.26 1.99
N GLY A 59 -4.96 4.34 2.78
CA GLY A 59 -3.81 4.96 3.40
C GLY A 59 -3.53 4.45 4.81
N ASN A 60 -2.78 5.24 5.55
CA ASN A 60 -2.36 4.94 6.91
C ASN A 60 -3.00 5.92 7.91
N GLY A 61 -3.07 5.52 9.18
CA GLY A 61 -3.65 6.30 10.26
C GLY A 61 -3.20 5.81 11.63
N PRO A 62 -3.46 6.59 12.69
CA PRO A 62 -3.17 6.18 14.05
C PRO A 62 -4.13 5.06 14.50
N LEU A 63 -3.81 4.41 15.62
CA LEU A 63 -4.68 3.40 16.24
C LEU A 63 -6.11 3.92 16.52
N SER A 64 -6.26 5.21 16.86
CA SER A 64 -7.58 5.82 17.04
C SER A 64 -8.39 5.82 15.75
N ALA A 65 -7.76 6.09 14.59
CA ALA A 65 -8.42 6.00 13.30
C ALA A 65 -8.79 4.57 12.92
N MET A 66 -7.90 3.60 13.21
CA MET A 66 -8.22 2.18 13.02
C MET A 66 -9.49 1.78 13.78
N ARG A 67 -9.60 2.20 15.06
CA ARG A 67 -10.78 1.93 15.89
C ARG A 67 -12.05 2.60 15.36
N LEU A 68 -11.95 3.74 14.67
CA LEU A 68 -13.09 4.41 14.05
C LEU A 68 -13.62 3.68 12.81
N VAL A 69 -12.74 3.08 12.01
CA VAL A 69 -13.14 2.48 10.71
C VAL A 69 -13.36 0.97 10.77
N VAL A 70 -12.87 0.27 11.80
CA VAL A 70 -12.82 -1.21 11.82
C VAL A 70 -14.18 -1.88 11.65
N ASP A 71 -15.24 -1.35 12.26
CA ASP A 71 -16.57 -1.95 12.16
C ASP A 71 -17.21 -1.76 10.78
N ASP A 72 -17.04 -0.58 10.18
CA ASP A 72 -17.48 -0.32 8.80
C ASP A 72 -16.68 -1.16 7.81
N LEU A 73 -15.36 -1.27 8.02
CA LEU A 73 -14.51 -2.12 7.20
C LEU A 73 -14.91 -3.60 7.31
N ARG A 74 -15.23 -4.09 8.51
CA ARG A 74 -15.71 -5.47 8.71
C ARG A 74 -17.02 -5.71 7.98
N ALA A 75 -17.94 -4.73 7.97
CA ALA A 75 -19.18 -4.82 7.19
C ALA A 75 -18.95 -4.94 5.68
N ARG A 76 -17.81 -4.50 5.17
CA ARG A 76 -17.39 -4.59 3.75
C ARG A 76 -16.55 -5.82 3.42
N SER A 77 -16.31 -6.73 4.37
CA SER A 77 -15.40 -7.87 4.18
C SER A 77 -15.73 -8.69 2.92
N ALA A 78 -17.00 -9.05 2.73
CA ALA A 78 -17.43 -9.82 1.56
C ALA A 78 -17.30 -9.05 0.24
N GLU A 79 -17.53 -7.73 0.26
CA GLU A 79 -17.36 -6.85 -0.90
C GLU A 79 -15.89 -6.74 -1.31
N LEU A 80 -14.98 -6.56 -0.34
CA LEU A 80 -13.54 -6.48 -0.58
C LEU A 80 -12.94 -7.82 -1.04
N GLU A 81 -13.41 -8.92 -0.47
CA GLU A 81 -13.04 -10.27 -0.89
C GLU A 81 -13.43 -10.52 -2.36
N ALA A 82 -14.68 -10.21 -2.73
CA ALA A 82 -15.15 -10.31 -4.10
C ALA A 82 -14.40 -9.36 -5.05
N PHE A 83 -14.05 -8.16 -4.58
CA PHE A 83 -13.27 -7.19 -5.35
C PHE A 83 -11.91 -7.76 -5.74
N VAL A 84 -11.13 -8.27 -4.77
CA VAL A 84 -9.80 -8.87 -5.01
C VAL A 84 -9.92 -10.12 -5.87
N ALA A 85 -10.86 -11.03 -5.57
CA ALA A 85 -11.09 -12.24 -6.33
C ALA A 85 -11.48 -11.98 -7.80
N SER A 86 -12.02 -10.80 -8.12
CA SER A 86 -12.32 -10.38 -9.48
C SER A 86 -11.11 -9.81 -10.26
N GLY A 87 -9.91 -9.88 -9.67
CA GLY A 87 -8.66 -9.41 -10.28
C GLY A 87 -8.52 -7.89 -10.32
N ARG A 88 -9.28 -7.16 -9.50
CA ARG A 88 -9.18 -5.70 -9.38
C ARG A 88 -8.07 -5.32 -8.40
N SER A 89 -7.47 -4.16 -8.61
CA SER A 89 -6.27 -3.78 -7.87
C SER A 89 -6.59 -3.14 -6.52
N LEU A 90 -5.95 -3.60 -5.45
CA LEU A 90 -6.06 -3.00 -4.12
C LEU A 90 -4.66 -2.62 -3.62
N PHE A 91 -4.48 -1.37 -3.21
CA PHE A 91 -3.24 -0.88 -2.62
C PHE A 91 -3.50 -0.41 -1.20
N SER A 92 -2.83 -1.03 -0.22
CA SER A 92 -2.99 -0.70 1.20
C SER A 92 -1.64 -0.52 1.89
N ILE A 93 -1.56 0.47 2.78
CA ILE A 93 -0.34 0.79 3.52
C ILE A 93 -0.59 1.03 4.99
N GLY A 94 0.37 0.63 5.83
CA GLY A 94 0.34 0.84 7.28
C GLY A 94 -0.93 0.29 7.92
N ALA A 95 -1.63 1.13 8.66
CA ALA A 95 -2.84 0.78 9.41
C ALA A 95 -3.92 0.08 8.57
N SER A 96 -4.09 0.46 7.30
CA SER A 96 -5.07 -0.23 6.45
C SER A 96 -4.62 -1.64 6.07
N ALA A 97 -3.36 -1.82 5.71
CA ALA A 97 -2.78 -3.14 5.44
C ALA A 97 -2.93 -4.05 6.68
N GLU A 98 -2.72 -3.50 7.87
CA GLU A 98 -2.88 -4.22 9.14
C GLU A 98 -4.34 -4.58 9.43
N LEU A 99 -5.31 -3.72 9.14
CA LEU A 99 -6.74 -4.03 9.29
C LEU A 99 -7.24 -5.07 8.27
N LEU A 100 -6.62 -5.12 7.09
CA LEU A 100 -6.91 -6.12 6.05
C LEU A 100 -6.25 -7.48 6.35
N SER A 101 -5.38 -7.55 7.35
CA SER A 101 -4.78 -8.79 7.85
C SER A 101 -5.77 -9.63 8.68
N GLN A 102 -5.33 -10.74 9.26
CA GLN A 102 -6.13 -11.54 10.21
C GLN A 102 -6.46 -10.79 11.50
N GLY A 103 -5.68 -9.77 11.86
CA GLY A 103 -5.92 -8.96 13.05
C GLY A 103 -4.65 -8.36 13.62
N VAL A 104 -4.84 -7.47 14.60
CA VAL A 104 -3.78 -6.69 15.24
C VAL A 104 -3.82 -6.90 16.75
N ASP A 105 -2.78 -7.52 17.28
CA ASP A 105 -2.57 -7.68 18.72
C ASP A 105 -1.92 -6.39 19.27
N LEU A 106 -2.58 -5.75 20.23
CA LEU A 106 -2.18 -4.47 20.81
C LEU A 106 -1.27 -4.67 22.03
N LEU A 107 -0.58 -3.60 22.44
CA LEU A 107 0.37 -3.64 23.57
C LEU A 107 -0.29 -3.81 24.94
N ASP A 108 -1.57 -3.47 25.05
CA ASP A 108 -2.40 -3.59 26.26
C ASP A 108 -3.05 -4.97 26.41
N GLY A 109 -2.82 -5.88 25.46
CA GLY A 109 -3.38 -7.24 25.43
C GLY A 109 -4.73 -7.33 24.70
N ASP A 110 -5.29 -6.21 24.25
CA ASP A 110 -6.47 -6.22 23.40
C ASP A 110 -6.11 -6.64 21.97
N THR A 111 -7.12 -7.08 21.22
CA THR A 111 -6.99 -7.45 19.82
C THR A 111 -8.01 -6.69 18.98
N LEU A 112 -7.57 -6.19 17.84
CA LEU A 112 -8.46 -5.75 16.76
C LEU A 112 -8.59 -6.87 15.73
N GLU A 113 -9.77 -7.48 15.64
CA GLU A 113 -10.06 -8.48 14.61
C GLU A 113 -10.05 -7.84 13.21
N GLY A 114 -9.22 -8.37 12.33
CA GLY A 114 -9.06 -7.92 10.95
C GLY A 114 -9.99 -8.66 9.99
N LEU A 115 -9.80 -8.43 8.69
CA LEU A 115 -10.64 -9.02 7.64
C LEU A 115 -10.13 -10.37 7.12
N GLY A 116 -8.88 -10.70 7.40
CA GLY A 116 -8.23 -11.91 6.89
C GLY A 116 -7.97 -11.91 5.38
N LEU A 117 -8.07 -10.75 4.71
CA LEU A 117 -7.83 -10.61 3.27
C LEU A 117 -6.37 -10.96 2.93
N PHE A 118 -5.44 -10.52 3.77
CA PHE A 118 -4.05 -10.94 3.71
C PHE A 118 -3.75 -11.96 4.83
N PRO A 119 -3.06 -13.07 4.52
CA PRO A 119 -2.81 -14.15 5.47
C PRO A 119 -1.61 -13.83 6.38
N PHE A 120 -1.69 -12.76 7.15
CA PHE A 120 -0.75 -12.47 8.22
C PHE A 120 -1.48 -11.90 9.44
N ARG A 121 -0.84 -11.96 10.60
CA ARG A 121 -1.30 -11.33 11.84
C ARG A 121 -0.28 -10.30 12.30
N VAL A 122 -0.74 -9.20 12.86
CA VAL A 122 0.11 -8.08 13.26
C VAL A 122 0.28 -8.06 14.77
N ALA A 123 1.51 -7.99 15.25
CA ALA A 123 1.82 -7.70 16.64
C ALA A 123 2.34 -6.27 16.77
N ARG A 124 1.72 -5.44 17.62
CA ARG A 124 2.28 -4.13 17.99
C ARG A 124 3.51 -4.30 18.87
N THR A 125 4.52 -3.48 18.63
CA THR A 125 5.79 -3.53 19.36
C THR A 125 6.09 -2.20 20.04
N ARG A 126 6.91 -2.23 21.11
CA ARG A 126 7.46 -1.00 21.71
C ARG A 126 8.62 -0.44 20.89
N GLU A 127 9.35 -1.32 20.22
CA GLU A 127 10.38 -0.93 19.27
C GLU A 127 9.73 -0.46 17.96
N ARG A 128 10.19 0.68 17.47
CA ARG A 128 9.72 1.26 16.21
C ARG A 128 10.83 1.15 15.17
N ASN A 129 10.48 0.58 14.02
CA ASN A 129 11.31 0.60 12.83
C ASN A 129 11.17 1.99 12.20
N VAL A 130 12.27 2.72 12.15
CA VAL A 130 12.35 4.08 11.61
C VAL A 130 13.54 4.14 10.69
N GLY A 131 13.34 4.45 9.41
CA GLY A 131 14.44 4.63 8.49
C GLY A 131 14.09 4.48 7.03
N TYR A 132 15.11 4.60 6.18
CA TYR A 132 14.95 4.27 4.77
C TYR A 132 14.85 2.76 4.59
N ILE A 133 14.04 2.35 3.61
CA ILE A 133 13.84 0.95 3.25
C ILE A 133 13.93 0.75 1.74
N ILE A 134 14.53 -0.36 1.34
CA ILE A 134 14.60 -0.84 -0.03
C ILE A 134 14.17 -2.31 -0.02
N ALA A 135 13.21 -2.66 -0.87
CA ALA A 135 12.77 -4.03 -1.11
C ALA A 135 12.82 -4.35 -2.61
N ASP A 136 13.37 -5.50 -2.98
CA ASP A 136 13.31 -6.03 -4.34
C ASP A 136 11.95 -6.70 -4.55
N THR A 137 11.31 -6.42 -5.69
CA THR A 137 10.04 -7.04 -6.13
C THR A 137 10.16 -7.50 -7.58
N PRO A 138 9.25 -8.38 -8.08
CA PRO A 138 9.23 -8.78 -9.49
C PRO A 138 9.15 -7.62 -10.49
N ASP A 139 8.51 -6.51 -10.11
CA ASP A 139 8.35 -5.32 -10.97
C ASP A 139 9.46 -4.28 -10.78
N GLY A 140 10.43 -4.55 -9.89
CA GLY A 140 11.56 -3.67 -9.59
C GLY A 140 11.62 -3.22 -8.14
N ARG A 141 12.62 -2.42 -7.80
CA ARG A 141 12.86 -1.96 -6.42
C ARG A 141 11.78 -1.02 -5.92
N VAL A 142 11.23 -1.36 -4.76
CA VAL A 142 10.43 -0.46 -3.93
C VAL A 142 11.36 0.21 -2.93
N ILE A 143 11.34 1.55 -2.91
CA ILE A 143 12.16 2.40 -2.06
C ILE A 143 11.23 3.35 -1.31
N GLY A 144 11.51 3.60 -0.04
CA GLY A 144 10.78 4.59 0.73
C GLY A 144 11.29 4.75 2.14
N PHE A 145 10.34 4.97 3.05
CA PHE A 145 10.60 5.13 4.47
C PHE A 145 9.70 4.18 5.27
N GLU A 146 10.28 3.51 6.26
CA GLU A 146 9.53 2.75 7.26
C GLU A 146 9.43 3.57 8.54
N ASP A 147 8.23 3.69 9.08
CA ASP A 147 7.97 4.35 10.36
C ASP A 147 6.79 3.66 11.07
N HIS A 148 7.05 2.48 11.62
CA HIS A 148 6.01 1.64 12.20
C HIS A 148 6.51 0.87 13.43
N ALA A 149 5.57 0.54 14.31
CA ALA A 149 5.80 -0.24 15.52
C ALA A 149 4.96 -1.52 15.46
N SER A 150 5.20 -2.29 14.40
CA SER A 150 4.50 -3.54 14.11
C SER A 150 5.42 -4.58 13.51
N ARG A 151 5.16 -5.85 13.85
CA ARG A 151 5.76 -7.02 13.21
C ARG A 151 4.65 -7.90 12.67
N TRP A 152 4.79 -8.38 11.44
CA TRP A 152 3.82 -9.25 10.81
C TRP A 152 4.27 -10.70 10.91
N ALA A 153 3.41 -11.54 11.45
CA ALA A 153 3.57 -12.99 11.46
C ALA A 153 2.81 -13.55 10.25
N LEU A 154 3.53 -14.02 9.24
CA LEU A 154 2.93 -14.58 8.04
C LEU A 154 2.29 -15.95 8.31
N GLY A 155 1.13 -16.18 7.74
CA GLY A 155 0.52 -17.50 7.60
C GLY A 155 1.16 -18.30 6.47
N ALA A 156 0.88 -19.61 6.43
CA ALA A 156 1.49 -20.53 5.46
C ALA A 156 1.20 -20.15 3.99
N ASP A 157 0.03 -19.56 3.74
CA ASP A 157 -0.43 -19.19 2.39
C ASP A 157 -0.04 -17.74 1.99
N ALA A 158 0.80 -17.07 2.78
CA ALA A 158 1.23 -15.71 2.49
C ALA A 158 2.21 -15.65 1.31
N GLU A 159 1.82 -14.90 0.28
CA GLU A 159 2.70 -14.61 -0.85
C GLU A 159 3.56 -13.38 -0.54
N VAL A 160 4.86 -13.62 -0.39
CA VAL A 160 5.86 -12.55 -0.25
C VAL A 160 6.14 -11.96 -1.63
N TYR A 161 5.91 -10.66 -1.76
CA TYR A 161 6.12 -9.91 -2.99
C TYR A 161 7.35 -9.00 -2.95
N GLY A 162 7.72 -8.52 -1.75
CA GLY A 162 8.87 -7.64 -1.56
C GLY A 162 9.82 -8.15 -0.48
N THR A 163 11.06 -8.44 -0.87
CA THR A 163 12.14 -8.87 0.03
C THR A 163 13.06 -7.70 0.32
N VAL A 164 13.34 -7.45 1.60
CA VAL A 164 14.15 -6.30 2.03
C VAL A 164 15.62 -6.55 1.69
N VAL A 165 16.24 -5.54 1.07
CA VAL A 165 17.69 -5.50 0.83
C VAL A 165 18.41 -4.49 1.72
N ALA A 166 17.69 -3.47 2.20
CA ALA A 166 18.17 -2.50 3.17
C ALA A 166 17.00 -1.93 3.98
N GLY A 167 17.19 -1.74 5.28
CA GLY A 167 16.11 -1.44 6.23
C GLY A 167 15.76 -2.65 7.09
N ARG A 168 14.65 -2.58 7.83
CA ARG A 168 14.21 -3.61 8.77
C ARG A 168 13.03 -4.41 8.24
N GLY A 169 12.04 -3.74 7.66
CA GLY A 169 10.86 -4.37 7.08
C GLY A 169 9.83 -4.83 8.11
N SER A 170 8.86 -5.57 7.59
CA SER A 170 7.63 -5.90 8.32
C SER A 170 7.61 -7.31 8.90
N PHE A 171 8.27 -8.29 8.26
CA PHE A 171 8.24 -9.70 8.66
C PHE A 171 9.57 -10.41 8.37
N ALA A 172 9.79 -11.56 9.01
CA ALA A 172 10.93 -12.42 8.71
C ALA A 172 10.71 -13.16 7.38
N HIS A 173 11.75 -13.26 6.55
CA HIS A 173 11.71 -13.99 5.29
C HIS A 173 13.09 -14.54 4.91
N GLY A 174 13.22 -15.86 4.82
CA GLY A 174 14.53 -16.51 4.62
C GLY A 174 15.50 -16.17 5.76
N GLU A 175 16.71 -15.77 5.41
CA GLU A 175 17.73 -15.29 6.37
C GLU A 175 17.57 -13.80 6.73
N GLY A 176 16.65 -13.09 6.07
CA GLY A 176 16.45 -11.66 6.22
C GLY A 176 14.99 -11.31 6.55
N SER A 177 14.53 -10.21 5.99
CA SER A 177 13.17 -9.72 6.16
C SER A 177 12.46 -9.48 4.82
N GLY A 178 11.14 -9.46 4.89
CA GLY A 178 10.28 -9.00 3.81
C GLY A 178 9.41 -7.85 4.26
N GLU A 179 8.81 -7.20 3.28
CA GLU A 179 8.09 -5.94 3.48
C GLU A 179 6.71 -5.92 2.82
N ILE A 180 6.58 -6.53 1.65
CA ILE A 180 5.34 -6.47 0.87
C ILE A 180 4.73 -7.86 0.78
N VAL A 181 3.47 -7.97 1.19
CA VAL A 181 2.63 -9.16 0.95
C VAL A 181 1.69 -8.86 -0.20
N ARG A 182 1.52 -9.83 -1.09
CA ARG A 182 0.55 -9.76 -2.20
C ARG A 182 -0.51 -10.83 -2.05
N ARG A 183 -1.69 -10.57 -2.61
CA ARG A 183 -2.69 -11.56 -2.96
C ARG A 183 -3.35 -11.13 -4.25
N ASP A 184 -3.16 -11.87 -5.34
CA ASP A 184 -3.60 -11.46 -6.68
C ASP A 184 -3.09 -10.05 -7.04
N GLN A 185 -3.98 -9.08 -7.24
CA GLN A 185 -3.65 -7.66 -7.49
C GLN A 185 -3.84 -6.78 -6.24
N ALA A 186 -3.88 -7.38 -5.06
CA ALA A 186 -3.92 -6.70 -3.77
C ALA A 186 -2.55 -6.68 -3.11
N PHE A 187 -2.14 -5.52 -2.57
CA PHE A 187 -0.85 -5.29 -1.96
C PHE A 187 -0.97 -4.70 -0.55
N ALA A 188 -0.16 -5.21 0.37
CA ALA A 188 -0.02 -4.74 1.75
C ALA A 188 1.45 -4.43 2.05
N SER A 189 1.74 -3.24 2.58
CA SER A 189 3.10 -2.81 2.95
C SER A 189 3.08 -1.75 4.08
N ASN A 190 4.19 -1.58 4.80
CA ASN A 190 4.46 -0.44 5.68
C ASN A 190 5.28 0.67 5.01
N VAL A 191 5.72 0.51 3.75
CA VAL A 191 6.49 1.53 3.01
C VAL A 191 5.67 2.81 2.84
N GLN A 192 6.25 3.92 3.29
CA GLN A 192 5.72 5.28 3.16
C GLN A 192 6.63 6.12 2.25
N GLY A 193 6.21 7.33 1.86
CA GLY A 193 7.02 8.15 0.95
C GLY A 193 6.34 9.37 0.32
N PRO A 194 5.00 9.45 0.17
CA PRO A 194 4.09 8.37 -0.25
C PRO A 194 4.71 7.37 -1.24
N ALA A 195 4.32 6.10 -1.13
CA ALA A 195 5.00 4.98 -1.79
C ALA A 195 4.96 5.03 -3.33
N LEU A 196 3.78 5.18 -3.94
CA LEU A 196 3.62 5.08 -5.39
C LEU A 196 4.37 6.17 -6.19
N PRO A 197 4.31 7.48 -5.86
CA PRO A 197 5.05 8.49 -6.63
C PRO A 197 6.58 8.31 -6.56
N LEU A 198 7.09 7.67 -5.50
CA LEU A 198 8.52 7.34 -5.37
C LEU A 198 8.89 6.02 -6.07
N ASN A 199 7.90 5.23 -6.48
CA ASN A 199 8.06 3.91 -7.09
C ASN A 199 7.24 3.82 -8.39
N PRO A 200 7.69 4.47 -9.49
CA PRO A 200 6.98 4.45 -10.76
C PRO A 200 6.70 3.05 -11.28
N GLN A 201 7.64 2.11 -11.16
CA GLN A 201 7.46 0.74 -11.63
C GLN A 201 6.33 0.00 -10.89
N TRP A 202 6.20 0.21 -9.57
CA TRP A 202 5.10 -0.38 -8.80
C TRP A 202 3.75 0.26 -9.14
N THR A 203 3.75 1.59 -9.35
CA THR A 203 2.57 2.31 -9.85
C THR A 203 2.15 1.77 -11.22
N ASP A 204 3.12 1.56 -12.11
CA ASP A 204 2.91 1.06 -13.46
C ASP A 204 2.39 -0.37 -13.48
N ALA A 205 2.87 -1.23 -12.58
CA ALA A 205 2.36 -2.60 -12.43
C ALA A 205 0.86 -2.61 -12.04
N ILE A 206 0.47 -1.77 -11.07
CA ILE A 206 -0.93 -1.62 -10.65
C ILE A 206 -1.81 -1.12 -11.80
N LEU A 207 -1.33 -0.11 -12.55
CA LEU A 207 -2.05 0.45 -13.69
C LEU A 207 -2.18 -0.56 -14.83
N THR A 208 -1.10 -1.27 -15.17
CA THR A 208 -1.09 -2.32 -16.20
C THR A 208 -2.17 -3.36 -15.92
N ALA A 209 -2.26 -3.84 -14.68
CA ALA A 209 -3.26 -4.83 -14.29
C ALA A 209 -4.69 -4.27 -14.41
N ALA A 210 -4.92 -3.05 -13.91
CA ALA A 210 -6.23 -2.41 -13.94
C ALA A 210 -6.72 -2.14 -15.38
N THR A 211 -5.86 -1.64 -16.25
CA THR A 211 -6.21 -1.33 -17.65
C THR A 211 -6.34 -2.58 -18.50
N ALA A 212 -5.48 -3.59 -18.32
CA ALA A 212 -5.58 -4.86 -19.03
C ALA A 212 -6.93 -5.55 -18.77
N ARG A 213 -7.39 -5.56 -17.50
CA ARG A 213 -8.71 -6.09 -17.12
C ARG A 213 -9.88 -5.38 -17.82
N ARG A 214 -9.69 -4.09 -18.13
CA ARG A 214 -10.67 -3.24 -18.82
C ARG A 214 -10.55 -3.29 -20.34
N GLY A 215 -9.51 -3.92 -20.88
CA GLY A 215 -9.18 -3.87 -22.31
C GLY A 215 -8.74 -2.47 -22.77
N ILE A 216 -8.21 -1.66 -21.85
CA ILE A 216 -7.69 -0.31 -22.15
C ILE A 216 -6.20 -0.44 -22.45
N GLU A 217 -5.77 0.06 -23.62
CA GLU A 217 -4.35 0.16 -23.93
C GLU A 217 -3.69 1.20 -23.01
N TRP A 218 -2.66 0.77 -22.28
CA TRP A 218 -1.88 1.65 -21.41
C TRP A 218 -0.44 1.18 -21.38
N SER A 219 0.48 2.13 -21.42
CA SER A 219 1.89 1.92 -21.18
C SER A 219 2.53 3.19 -20.63
N ALA A 220 3.59 3.01 -19.82
CA ALA A 220 4.49 4.11 -19.52
C ALA A 220 5.28 4.49 -20.78
N GLY A 221 5.62 5.77 -20.91
CA GLY A 221 6.27 6.33 -22.10
C GLY A 221 6.74 7.77 -21.85
N ASP A 222 7.12 8.49 -22.91
CA ASP A 222 7.76 9.81 -22.83
C ASP A 222 6.99 10.85 -21.99
N ALA A 223 5.65 10.78 -21.99
CA ALA A 223 4.82 11.65 -21.17
C ALA A 223 5.11 11.54 -19.65
N HIS A 224 5.68 10.42 -19.22
CA HIS A 224 6.02 10.12 -17.83
C HIS A 224 7.48 10.42 -17.48
N ALA A 225 8.35 10.72 -18.45
CA ALA A 225 9.79 10.84 -18.25
C ALA A 225 10.13 11.83 -17.13
N HIS A 226 9.51 13.01 -17.13
CA HIS A 226 9.74 14.04 -16.12
C HIS A 226 9.31 13.62 -14.70
N LEU A 227 8.26 12.80 -14.58
CA LEU A 227 7.85 12.25 -13.28
C LEU A 227 8.85 11.22 -12.78
N ASN A 228 9.34 10.37 -13.70
CA ASN A 228 10.32 9.35 -13.39
C ASN A 228 11.66 9.96 -12.99
N GLU A 229 12.08 11.08 -13.61
CA GLU A 229 13.30 11.81 -13.24
C GLU A 229 13.24 12.31 -11.78
N TYR A 230 12.11 12.89 -11.35
CA TYR A 230 11.95 13.31 -9.96
C TYR A 230 11.98 12.13 -8.98
N ALA A 231 11.30 11.03 -9.33
CA ALA A 231 11.35 9.83 -8.52
C ALA A 231 12.78 9.31 -8.42
N GLU A 232 13.52 9.25 -9.54
CA GLU A 232 14.88 8.73 -9.60
C GLU A 232 15.87 9.56 -8.77
N GLY A 233 15.78 10.90 -8.84
CA GLY A 233 16.61 11.77 -8.00
C GLY A 233 16.39 11.55 -6.50
N ALA A 234 15.14 11.36 -6.08
CA ALA A 234 14.80 11.03 -4.69
C ALA A 234 15.29 9.62 -4.31
N ARG A 235 15.06 8.62 -5.18
CA ARG A 235 15.50 7.23 -5.01
C ARG A 235 17.01 7.12 -4.85
N THR A 236 17.79 7.72 -5.74
CA THR A 236 19.26 7.77 -5.66
C THR A 236 19.74 8.34 -4.33
N THR A 237 19.05 9.36 -3.82
CA THR A 237 19.39 9.95 -2.51
C THR A 237 19.14 8.97 -1.37
N ILE A 238 18.02 8.25 -1.40
CA ILE A 238 17.67 7.24 -0.40
C ILE A 238 18.66 6.07 -0.45
N GLU A 239 18.97 5.54 -1.64
CA GLU A 239 19.94 4.45 -1.81
C GLU A 239 21.31 4.78 -1.23
N ARG A 240 21.77 6.02 -1.39
CA ARG A 240 23.03 6.48 -0.80
C ARG A 240 22.97 6.57 0.74
N LEU A 241 21.81 6.95 1.29
CA LEU A 241 21.66 7.24 2.72
C LEU A 241 21.22 6.03 3.54
N VAL A 242 20.61 5.01 2.94
CA VAL A 242 20.01 3.86 3.65
C VAL A 242 21.01 3.12 4.55
N HIS A 243 22.29 3.07 4.15
CA HIS A 243 23.35 2.40 4.92
C HIS A 243 24.11 3.31 5.88
N SER A 244 23.96 4.63 5.77
CA SER A 244 24.82 5.60 6.46
C SER A 244 24.07 6.53 7.42
N LYS A 245 22.76 6.69 7.23
CA LYS A 245 21.94 7.57 8.04
C LYS A 245 21.32 6.79 9.20
N ASP A 246 21.78 7.11 10.41
CA ASP A 246 21.19 6.60 11.64
C ASP A 246 19.92 7.39 11.99
N PHE A 247 18.78 6.69 12.05
CA PHE A 247 17.51 7.24 12.49
C PHE A 247 17.28 6.79 13.92
N ARG A 248 17.59 7.66 14.88
CA ARG A 248 17.33 7.36 16.29
C ARG A 248 15.83 7.30 16.51
N THR A 249 15.35 6.15 16.99
CA THR A 249 14.00 6.03 17.51
C THR A 249 13.83 7.01 18.67
N ILE A 250 12.82 7.88 18.62
CA ILE A 250 12.42 8.64 19.81
C ILE A 250 11.78 7.60 20.74
N GLY A 251 12.51 7.20 21.79
CA GLY A 251 11.97 6.35 22.84
C GLY A 251 10.77 7.05 23.48
N LEU A 252 9.66 6.33 23.64
CA LEU A 252 8.52 6.78 24.44
C LEU A 252 8.88 6.72 25.93
#